data_AF-A0AAV8WWQ1-F1
#
_entry.id   AF-A0AAV8WWQ1-F1
#
_cell.length_a   1.000
_cell.length_b   1.000
_cell.length_c   1.000
_cell.angle_alpha   90.00
_cell.angle_beta   90.00
_cell.angle_gamma   90.00
#
_symmetry.space_group_name_H-M   'P 1'
#
loop_
_entity.id
_entity.type
_entity.pdbx_description
1 polymer ?
#
loop_
_entity_poly.entity_id
_entity_poly.type
_entity_poly.pdbx_seq_one_letter_code
_entity_poly.pdbx_strand_id
1 'polypeptide(L)'
;MGEHGLMSAINAFTRVEGKSGSCIDHLFIKDSKQYLRCLPIILETSITDHFSIITQLIEPERKSTINCANNTKQYLDNEKLISELQKRKLGRGIFV
;
A
#
# COMPACT_ATOMS: atom_id res chain seq x y z
N MET A 1 -13.77 17.13 8.56
CA MET A 1 -12.51 17.44 7.81
C MET A 1 -11.49 17.89 8.83
N GLY A 2 -10.25 17.38 8.76
CA GLY A 2 -9.21 17.73 9.72
C GLY A 2 -8.76 19.18 9.58
N GLU A 3 -8.21 19.74 10.65
CA GLU A 3 -7.51 21.03 10.61
C GLU A 3 -6.45 20.97 9.48
N HIS A 4 -6.41 21.99 8.64
CA HIS A 4 -5.50 22.10 7.47
C HIS A 4 -5.86 21.32 6.19
N GLY A 5 -7.07 20.76 6.07
CA GLY A 5 -7.50 20.13 4.81
C GLY A 5 -6.84 18.77 4.54
N LEU A 6 -6.31 18.13 5.59
CA LEU A 6 -5.93 16.73 5.58
C LEU A 6 -7.12 15.88 6.03
N MET A 7 -7.32 14.77 5.33
CA MET A 7 -8.30 13.75 5.71
C MET A 7 -7.56 12.47 6.07
N SER A 8 -7.80 11.94 7.29
CA SER A 8 -7.39 10.57 7.61
C SER A 8 -8.21 9.61 6.74
N ALA A 9 -7.52 8.80 5.96
CA ALA A 9 -8.14 7.78 5.14
C ALA A 9 -8.50 6.54 5.98
N ILE A 10 -7.83 6.30 7.11
CA ILE A 10 -7.94 5.04 7.87
C ILE A 10 -8.16 5.31 9.34
N ASN A 11 -9.13 4.59 9.89
CA ASN A 11 -9.49 4.63 11.32
C ASN A 11 -9.66 3.20 11.89
N ALA A 12 -8.91 2.23 11.38
CA ALA A 12 -8.96 0.84 11.84
C ALA A 12 -7.58 0.36 12.31
N PHE A 13 -7.52 -0.77 13.01
CA PHE A 13 -6.26 -1.28 13.56
C PHE A 13 -5.25 -1.55 12.46
N THR A 14 -4.04 -1.04 12.62
CA THR A 14 -2.93 -1.22 11.69
C THR A 14 -1.82 -2.04 12.30
N ARG A 15 -1.89 -2.32 13.60
CA ARG A 15 -1.01 -3.24 14.31
C ARG A 15 -1.80 -4.08 15.30
N VAL A 16 -1.55 -5.38 15.31
CA VAL A 16 -2.12 -6.32 16.28
C VAL A 16 -1.00 -7.17 16.88
N GLU A 17 -0.85 -7.09 18.20
CA GLU A 17 0.08 -7.89 18.97
C GLU A 17 -0.71 -8.75 19.97
N GLY A 18 -0.79 -10.05 19.71
CA GLY A 18 -1.61 -10.98 20.48
C GLY A 18 -3.11 -10.65 20.38
N LYS A 19 -3.69 -10.11 21.46
CA LYS A 19 -5.11 -9.69 21.53
C LYS A 19 -5.31 -8.17 21.57
N SER A 20 -4.23 -7.40 21.44
CA SER A 20 -4.28 -5.94 21.50
C SER A 20 -4.13 -5.34 20.11
N GLY A 21 -5.10 -4.51 19.71
CA GLY A 21 -5.11 -3.81 18.43
C GLY A 21 -4.82 -2.32 18.62
N SER A 22 -3.99 -1.75 17.75
CA SER A 22 -3.66 -0.33 17.75
C SER A 22 -3.68 0.24 16.33
N CYS A 23 -4.12 1.48 16.19
CA CYS A 23 -4.11 2.25 14.93
C CYS A 23 -2.96 3.25 15.03
N ILE A 24 -1.76 2.83 14.63
CA ILE A 24 -0.54 3.64 14.74
C ILE A 24 0.01 4.06 13.39
N ASP A 25 -0.39 3.36 12.33
CA ASP A 25 -0.08 3.73 10.95
C ASP A 25 -1.22 4.58 10.43
N HIS A 26 -0.90 5.78 9.93
CA HIS A 26 -1.90 6.70 9.43
C HIS A 26 -1.63 7.07 7.98
N LEU A 27 -2.69 7.09 7.19
CA LEU A 27 -2.68 7.60 5.83
C LEU A 27 -3.47 8.90 5.78
N PHE A 28 -2.77 10.01 5.56
CA PHE A 28 -3.41 11.32 5.38
C PHE A 28 -3.38 11.72 3.91
N ILE A 29 -4.53 12.15 3.40
CA ILE A 29 -4.67 12.64 2.04
C ILE A 29 -4.96 14.14 2.09
N LYS A 30 -4.14 14.91 1.37
CA LYS A 30 -4.37 16.33 1.12
C LYS A 30 -5.08 16.49 -0.21
N ASP A 31 -6.40 16.61 -0.17
CA ASP A 31 -7.17 16.88 -1.37
C ASP A 31 -7.54 18.36 -1.44
N SER A 32 -6.76 19.11 -2.22
CA SER A 32 -7.02 20.53 -2.46
C SER A 32 -8.32 20.80 -3.23
N LYS A 33 -8.92 19.78 -3.87
CA LYS A 33 -10.07 19.95 -4.77
C LYS A 33 -11.27 19.05 -4.47
N GLN A 34 -11.23 18.23 -3.42
CA GLN A 34 -12.30 17.29 -2.99
C GLN A 34 -12.75 16.30 -4.08
N TYR A 35 -11.92 16.08 -5.09
CA TYR A 35 -12.25 15.23 -6.23
C TYR A 35 -11.77 13.79 -6.00
N LEU A 36 -10.75 13.58 -5.17
CA LEU A 36 -10.11 12.31 -5.02
C LEU A 36 -10.95 11.40 -4.11
N ARG A 37 -11.63 10.42 -4.69
CA ARG A 37 -12.24 9.36 -3.90
C ARG A 37 -11.13 8.40 -3.47
N CYS A 38 -11.03 8.17 -2.17
CA CYS A 38 -10.09 7.23 -1.59
C CYS A 38 -10.83 6.00 -1.09
N LEU A 39 -10.33 4.81 -1.44
CA LEU A 39 -10.78 3.54 -0.89
C LEU A 39 -9.58 2.86 -0.21
N PRO A 40 -9.43 3.03 1.11
CA PRO A 40 -8.40 2.36 1.87
C PRO A 40 -8.87 0.96 2.29
N ILE A 41 -7.95 0.00 2.21
CA ILE A 41 -8.14 -1.40 2.54
C ILE A 41 -6.98 -1.80 3.45
N ILE A 42 -7.31 -2.48 4.55
CA ILE A 42 -6.32 -3.08 5.44
C ILE A 42 -6.15 -4.53 5.04
N LEU A 43 -4.92 -4.89 4.68
CA LEU A 43 -4.53 -6.26 4.39
C LEU A 43 -3.92 -6.86 5.66
N GLU A 44 -4.70 -7.69 6.32
CA GLU A 44 -4.25 -8.47 7.47
C GLU A 44 -3.29 -9.57 7.01
N THR A 45 -2.12 -9.63 7.63
CA THR A 45 -1.15 -10.70 7.37
C THR A 45 -0.58 -11.21 8.68
N SER A 46 -0.15 -12.46 8.71
CA SER A 46 0.54 -13.05 9.87
C SER A 46 2.06 -12.94 9.79
N ILE A 47 2.60 -12.23 8.79
CA ILE A 47 4.04 -12.11 8.55
C ILE A 47 4.67 -11.10 9.54
N THR A 48 3.93 -10.05 9.85
CA THR A 48 4.30 -8.99 10.80
C THR A 48 3.13 -8.71 11.73
N ASP A 49 3.41 -8.09 12.87
CA ASP A 49 2.37 -7.55 13.77
C ASP A 49 1.69 -6.29 13.19
N HIS A 50 2.24 -5.68 12.15
CA HIS A 50 1.59 -4.62 11.37
C HIS A 50 0.79 -5.17 10.19
N PHE A 51 -0.38 -4.58 9.93
CA PHE A 51 -1.21 -4.80 8.76
C PHE A 51 -0.84 -3.82 7.65
N SER A 52 -0.81 -4.32 6.41
CA SER A 52 -0.48 -3.47 5.26
C SER A 52 -1.67 -2.62 4.87
N ILE A 53 -1.42 -1.34 4.59
CA ILE A 53 -2.44 -0.42 4.10
C ILE A 53 -2.34 -0.34 2.58
N ILE A 54 -3.43 -0.65 1.89
CA ILE A 54 -3.56 -0.49 0.44
C ILE A 54 -4.62 0.58 0.19
N THR A 55 -4.28 1.62 -0.55
CA THR A 55 -5.23 2.69 -0.88
C THR A 55 -5.40 2.80 -2.37
N GLN A 56 -6.65 2.83 -2.83
CA GLN A 56 -6.97 3.19 -4.21
C GLN A 56 -7.36 4.67 -4.26
N LEU A 57 -6.66 5.44 -5.10
CA LEU A 57 -6.98 6.82 -5.39
C LEU A 57 -7.72 6.87 -6.72
N ILE A 58 -9.01 7.22 -6.68
CA ILE A 58 -9.87 7.33 -7.85
C ILE A 58 -9.97 8.81 -8.22
N GLU A 59 -9.37 9.18 -9.34
CA GLU A 59 -9.57 10.49 -9.95
C GLU A 59 -10.91 10.47 -10.70
N PRO A 60 -11.81 11.45 -10.49
CA PRO A 60 -13.06 11.52 -11.24
C PRO A 60 -12.71 11.82 -12.69
N GLU A 61 -13.40 11.15 -13.61
CA GLU A 61 -13.10 11.18 -15.04
C GLU A 61 -12.85 12.61 -15.54
N ARG A 62 -11.61 12.88 -15.94
CA ARG A 62 -11.37 13.94 -16.91
C ARG A 62 -11.96 13.42 -18.22
N LYS A 63 -12.81 14.20 -18.89
CA LYS A 63 -13.46 13.88 -20.20
C LYS A 63 -12.48 13.58 -21.36
N SER A 64 -11.23 13.26 -21.09
CA SER A 64 -10.26 12.79 -22.07
C SER A 64 -10.21 11.27 -22.02
N THR A 65 -10.45 10.62 -23.15
CA THR A 65 -10.18 9.20 -23.41
C THR A 65 -8.75 8.86 -22.99
N ILE A 66 -8.55 8.34 -21.79
CA ILE A 66 -7.22 7.93 -21.32
C ILE A 66 -6.90 6.61 -21.99
N ASN A 67 -5.85 6.60 -22.80
CA ASN A 67 -5.28 5.40 -23.37
C ASN A 67 -4.64 4.59 -22.20
N CYS A 68 -5.41 3.67 -21.60
CA CYS A 68 -5.10 3.00 -20.34
C CYS A 68 -3.79 2.19 -20.33
N ALA A 69 -3.16 1.97 -21.49
CA ALA A 69 -1.94 1.16 -21.61
C ALA A 69 -0.67 1.84 -21.08
N ASN A 70 -0.61 3.19 -20.99
CA ASN A 70 0.67 3.90 -20.86
C ASN A 70 0.95 4.56 -19.49
N ASN A 71 0.02 4.54 -18.54
CA ASN A 71 0.15 5.30 -17.29
C ASN A 71 0.51 4.47 -16.06
N THR A 72 0.66 3.15 -16.19
CA THR A 72 1.10 2.29 -15.09
C THR A 72 2.62 2.23 -15.07
N LYS A 73 3.26 2.97 -14.16
CA LYS A 73 4.71 2.85 -13.93
C LYS A 73 4.97 1.79 -12.86
N GLN A 74 5.57 0.67 -13.27
CA GLN A 74 6.12 -0.31 -12.34
C GLN A 74 7.54 0.15 -11.94
N TYR A 75 7.75 0.40 -10.66
CA TYR A 75 9.08 0.71 -10.09
C TYR A 75 9.79 -0.52 -9.53
N LEU A 76 9.15 -1.69 -9.62
CA LEU A 76 9.74 -2.94 -9.19
C LEU A 76 10.67 -3.46 -10.28
N ASP A 77 11.96 -3.44 -10.01
CA ASP A 77 12.97 -4.11 -10.83
C ASP A 77 12.87 -5.63 -10.59
N ASN A 78 12.13 -6.30 -11.47
CA ASN A 78 11.88 -7.73 -11.37
C ASN A 78 13.16 -8.56 -11.56
N GLU A 79 14.11 -8.09 -12.35
CA GLU A 79 15.38 -8.79 -12.59
C GLU A 79 16.22 -8.82 -11.31
N LYS A 80 16.34 -7.67 -10.65
CA LYS A 80 17.02 -7.57 -9.36
C LYS A 80 16.34 -8.46 -8.32
N LEU A 81 15.01 -8.43 -8.23
CA LEU A 81 14.25 -9.27 -7.30
C LEU A 81 14.52 -10.76 -7.53
N ILE A 82 14.44 -11.23 -8.79
CA ILE A 82 14.68 -12.63 -9.15
C ILE A 82 16.12 -13.03 -8.81
N SER A 83 17.11 -12.18 -9.11
CA SER A 83 18.52 -12.46 -8.83
C SER A 83 18.79 -12.68 -7.33
N GLU A 84 18.17 -11.86 -6.47
CA GLU A 84 18.31 -11.98 -5.01
C GLU A 84 17.61 -13.23 -4.45
N LEU A 85 16.45 -13.59 -5.03
CA LEU A 85 15.76 -14.83 -4.66
C LEU A 85 16.56 -16.08 -5.05
N GLN A 86 17.24 -16.07 -6.19
CA GLN A 86 18.11 -17.17 -6.63
C GLN A 86 19.35 -17.31 -5.73
N LYS A 87 20.02 -16.19 -5.39
CA LYS A 87 21.15 -16.20 -4.43
C LYS A 87 20.75 -16.83 -3.09
N ARG A 88 19.57 -16.50 -2.58
CA ARG A 88 19.06 -17.06 -1.31
C ARG A 88 18.73 -18.55 -1.39
N LYS A 89 18.25 -19.04 -2.54
CA LYS A 89 18.01 -20.48 -2.77
C LYS A 89 19.31 -21.27 -2.87
N LEU A 90 20.35 -20.71 -3.50
CA LEU A 90 21.67 -21.33 -3.60
C LEU A 90 22.47 -21.28 -2.28
N GLY A 91 22.22 -20.26 -1.43
CA GLY A 91 22.83 -20.15 -0.10
C GLY A 91 22.26 -21.09 0.97
N ARG A 92 21.10 -21.71 0.72
CA ARG A 92 20.57 -22.81 1.54
C ARG A 92 20.96 -24.14 0.91
N GLY A 93 22.26 -24.39 0.85
CA GLY A 93 22.77 -25.75 0.74
C GLY A 93 22.18 -26.57 1.89
N ILE A 94 21.29 -27.49 1.54
CA ILE A 94 20.89 -28.56 2.42
C ILE A 94 22.17 -29.36 2.70
N PHE A 95 22.74 -29.18 3.89
CA PHE A 95 23.62 -30.19 4.46
C PHE A 95 22.73 -31.40 4.78
N VAL A 96 22.66 -32.35 3.84
CA VAL A 96 22.34 -33.75 4.16
C VAL A 96 23.65 -34.45 4.46
#